data_AF-A0AA43ANM4-F1
#
_entry.id   AF-A0AA43ANM4-F1
#
_cell.length_a   1.000
_cell.length_b   1.000
_cell.length_c   1.000
_cell.angle_alpha   90.00
_cell.angle_beta   90.00
_cell.angle_gamma   90.00
#
_symmetry.space_group_name_H-M   'P 1'
#
loop_
_entity.id
_entity.type
_entity.pdbx_description
1 polymer ?
#
loop_
_entity_poly.entity_id
_entity_poly.type
_entity_poly.pdbx_seq_one_letter_code
_entity_poly.pdbx_strand_id
1 'polypeptide(L)'
;MHSSHGFRTAPIPSGWVQTGERWALWYNGRETASVTPGGGPGVRLWMEGQKMWHTKEARAASIRQAKRYAERWCAARLYPDLPLREAVARLTDSTPIQPPPPLPGLPPTREQLQQAQRLDEAAAAASARVMAALEPIRPPAETKSRAKDPWKGRLRRSMGQYPRV
;
A
#
# COMPACT_ATOMS: atom_id res chain seq x y z
N MET A 1 11.29 12.84 -0.99
CA MET A 1 12.08 11.63 -0.66
C MET A 1 11.10 10.59 -0.15
N HIS A 2 10.93 9.50 -0.90
CA HIS A 2 9.89 8.50 -0.66
C HIS A 2 10.32 7.54 0.45
N SER A 3 9.64 7.58 1.59
CA SER A 3 9.82 6.63 2.69
C SER A 3 8.79 5.51 2.54
N SER A 4 9.11 4.50 1.73
CA SER A 4 8.29 3.30 1.57
C SER A 4 8.52 2.34 2.75
N HIS A 5 7.87 2.62 3.89
CA HIS A 5 7.61 1.60 4.92
C HIS A 5 6.40 0.78 4.48
N GLY A 6 6.64 -0.19 3.58
CA GLY A 6 5.67 -1.23 3.30
C GLY A 6 5.49 -2.11 4.54
N PHE A 7 4.40 -1.88 5.28
CA PHE A 7 3.87 -2.83 6.25
C PHE A 7 3.74 -4.19 5.54
N ARG A 8 4.56 -5.17 5.92
CA ARG A 8 4.37 -6.55 5.47
C ARG A 8 3.05 -7.05 6.08
N THR A 9 1.98 -7.02 5.30
CA THR A 9 0.65 -7.57 5.63
C THR A 9 0.62 -9.11 5.57
N ALA A 10 1.71 -9.75 5.13
CA ALA A 10 1.81 -11.20 5.10
C ALA A 10 2.12 -11.75 6.52
N PRO A 11 1.40 -12.79 6.99
CA PRO A 11 1.75 -13.47 8.23
C PRO A 11 3.23 -13.85 8.22
N ILE A 12 3.91 -13.65 9.36
CA ILE A 12 5.29 -14.10 9.51
C ILE A 12 5.25 -15.64 9.35
N PRO A 13 5.93 -16.20 8.32
CA PRO A 13 5.94 -17.64 8.15
C PRO A 13 6.55 -18.32 9.37
N SER A 14 5.91 -19.39 9.84
CA SER A 14 6.34 -20.19 10.99
C SER A 14 6.30 -21.68 10.62
N GLY A 15 7.32 -22.43 11.04
CA GLY A 15 7.47 -23.84 10.71
C GLY A 15 7.98 -24.06 9.28
N TRP A 16 7.73 -25.25 8.72
CA TRP A 16 8.21 -25.63 7.40
C TRP A 16 7.35 -25.01 6.29
N VAL A 17 7.99 -24.22 5.44
CA VAL A 17 7.40 -23.66 4.22
C VAL A 17 8.07 -24.29 3.00
N GLN A 18 7.27 -24.73 2.04
CA GLN A 18 7.78 -25.22 0.76
C GLN A 18 7.85 -24.06 -0.24
N THR A 19 8.98 -23.92 -0.92
CA THR A 19 9.17 -22.98 -2.02
C THR A 19 9.81 -23.72 -3.19
N GLY A 20 8.97 -24.11 -4.16
CA GLY A 20 9.38 -25.01 -5.24
C GLY A 20 9.83 -26.36 -4.67
N GLU A 21 11.07 -26.73 -4.96
CA GLU A 21 11.67 -27.99 -4.48
C GLU A 21 12.39 -27.84 -3.13
N ARG A 22 12.60 -26.61 -2.65
CA ARG A 22 13.25 -26.30 -1.38
C ARG A 22 12.22 -26.23 -0.25
N TRP A 23 12.61 -26.73 0.92
CA TRP A 23 11.89 -26.55 2.16
C TRP A 23 12.69 -25.65 3.09
N ALA A 24 12.05 -24.62 3.65
CA ALA A 24 12.65 -23.69 4.59
C ALA A 24 11.93 -23.78 5.93
N LEU A 25 12.67 -23.89 7.03
CA LEU A 25 12.17 -23.81 8.39
C LEU A 25 12.27 -22.36 8.86
N TRP A 26 11.12 -21.74 9.08
CA TRP A 26 11.02 -20.36 9.53
C TRP A 26 10.79 -20.27 11.03
N TYR A 27 11.57 -19.41 11.68
CA TYR A 27 11.46 -19.09 13.09
C TYR A 27 11.63 -17.59 13.28
N ASN A 28 10.66 -16.95 13.95
CA ASN A 28 10.66 -15.51 14.24
C ASN A 28 10.98 -14.63 13.01
N GLY A 29 10.43 -15.00 11.85
CA GLY A 29 10.63 -14.28 10.58
C GLY A 29 11.99 -14.46 9.91
N ARG A 30 12.79 -15.43 10.36
CA ARG A 30 14.07 -15.81 9.76
C ARG A 30 14.07 -17.28 9.34
N GLU A 31 14.74 -17.57 8.24
CA GLU A 31 15.03 -18.94 7.84
C GLU A 31 16.15 -19.49 8.73
N THR A 32 15.87 -20.55 9.48
CA THR A 32 16.83 -21.18 10.41
C THR A 32 17.31 -22.54 9.94
N ALA A 33 16.61 -23.15 8.98
CA ALA A 33 17.12 -24.31 8.26
C ALA A 33 16.53 -24.37 6.86
N SER A 34 17.24 -25.02 5.95
CA SER A 34 16.79 -25.29 4.60
C SER A 34 17.12 -26.71 4.19
N VAL A 35 16.23 -27.32 3.41
CA VAL A 35 16.42 -28.63 2.79
C VAL A 35 16.21 -28.45 1.30
N THR A 36 17.26 -28.73 0.53
CA THR A 36 17.25 -28.61 -0.92
C THR A 36 17.63 -29.96 -1.52
N PRO A 37 16.95 -30.43 -2.58
CA PRO A 37 17.41 -31.58 -3.34
C PRO A 37 18.83 -31.30 -3.84
N GLY A 38 19.78 -32.16 -3.49
CA GLY A 38 21.08 -32.14 -4.15
C GLY A 38 20.91 -32.92 -5.45
N GLY A 39 21.50 -32.49 -6.57
CA GLY A 39 21.42 -33.20 -7.86
C GLY A 39 22.04 -34.62 -7.90
N GLY A 40 22.21 -35.29 -6.75
CA GLY A 40 22.63 -36.68 -6.61
C GLY A 40 21.73 -37.42 -5.59
N PRO A 41 22.07 -38.65 -5.18
CA PRO A 41 21.26 -39.39 -4.23
C PRO A 41 21.24 -38.69 -2.85
N GLY A 42 20.08 -38.16 -2.47
CA GLY A 42 19.82 -37.54 -1.17
C GLY A 42 19.52 -36.04 -1.24
N VAL A 43 19.42 -35.43 -0.06
CA VAL A 43 19.11 -34.00 0.10
C VAL A 43 20.23 -33.29 0.85
N ARG A 44 20.50 -32.04 0.47
CA ARG A 44 21.36 -31.14 1.21
C ARG A 44 20.53 -30.42 2.26
N LEU A 45 21.09 -30.27 3.44
CA LEU A 45 20.49 -29.49 4.50
C LEU A 45 21.47 -28.43 4.98
N TRP A 46 20.97 -27.24 5.25
CA TRP A 46 21.68 -26.15 5.89
C TRP A 46 20.90 -25.72 7.13
N MET A 47 21.59 -25.37 8.22
CA MET A 47 20.96 -24.94 9.47
C MET A 47 21.77 -23.84 10.13
N GLU A 48 21.08 -22.94 10.81
CA GLU A 48 21.62 -21.85 11.60
C GLU A 48 20.99 -21.84 13.00
N GLY A 49 21.83 -21.65 14.02
CA GLY A 49 21.43 -21.51 15.42
C GLY A 49 21.35 -20.04 15.85
N GLN A 50 21.28 -19.78 17.16
CA GLN A 50 21.17 -18.41 17.69
C GLN A 50 22.39 -17.51 17.40
N LYS A 51 23.57 -18.10 17.16
CA LYS A 51 24.84 -17.37 17.01
C LYS A 51 25.37 -17.53 15.60
N MET A 52 26.07 -16.51 15.09
CA MET A 52 26.58 -16.47 13.69
C MET A 52 27.51 -17.63 13.31
N TRP A 53 28.18 -18.25 14.30
CA TRP A 53 29.06 -19.41 14.08
C TRP A 53 28.36 -20.76 14.29
N HIS A 54 27.10 -20.75 14.72
CA HIS A 54 26.26 -21.95 14.75
C HIS A 54 25.66 -22.16 13.36
N THR A 55 26.50 -22.39 12.36
CA THR A 55 26.05 -22.72 11.00
C THR A 55 26.53 -24.14 10.68
N LYS A 56 25.65 -24.97 10.12
CA LYS A 56 25.98 -26.35 9.77
C LYS A 56 25.32 -26.77 8.47
N GLU A 57 26.14 -27.34 7.58
CA GLU A 57 25.66 -28.09 6.42
C GLU A 57 25.77 -29.60 6.68
N ALA A 58 24.81 -30.35 6.15
CA ALA A 58 24.80 -31.80 6.20
C ALA A 58 24.03 -32.39 5.01
N ARG A 59 24.07 -33.71 4.86
CA ARG A 59 23.25 -34.46 3.90
C ARG A 59 22.39 -35.49 4.60
N ALA A 60 21.24 -35.77 4.02
CA ALA A 60 20.36 -36.86 4.47
C ALA A 60 19.86 -37.67 3.27
N ALA A 61 19.45 -38.91 3.52
CA ALA A 61 18.94 -39.79 2.47
C ALA A 61 17.53 -39.38 1.99
N SER A 62 16.77 -38.66 2.82
CA SER A 62 15.40 -38.23 2.50
C SER A 62 15.05 -36.87 3.10
N ILE A 63 14.07 -36.18 2.51
CA ILE A 63 13.52 -34.91 3.02
C ILE A 63 13.00 -35.09 4.45
N ARG A 64 12.29 -36.19 4.74
CA ARG A 64 11.75 -36.47 6.08
C ARG A 64 12.85 -36.57 7.14
N GLN A 65 13.95 -37.24 6.80
CA GLN A 65 15.10 -37.35 7.70
C GLN A 65 15.80 -35.99 7.87
N ALA A 66 15.99 -35.24 6.79
CA ALA A 66 16.57 -33.90 6.85
C ALA A 66 15.77 -32.95 7.73
N LYS A 67 14.43 -32.92 7.57
CA LYS A 67 13.55 -32.08 8.38
C LYS A 67 13.65 -32.41 9.87
N ARG A 68 13.54 -33.69 10.24
CA ARG A 68 13.68 -34.12 11.64
C ARG A 68 15.04 -33.79 12.24
N TYR A 69 16.11 -33.94 11.45
CA TYR A 69 17.45 -33.59 11.91
C TYR A 69 17.57 -32.08 12.15
N ALA A 70 17.09 -31.28 11.19
CA ALA A 70 17.07 -29.83 11.28
C ALA A 70 16.25 -29.33 12.47
N GLU A 71 15.03 -29.82 12.64
CA GLU A 71 14.16 -29.50 13.79
C GLU A 71 14.89 -29.70 15.12
N ARG A 72 15.48 -30.89 15.34
CA ARG A 72 16.17 -31.22 16.59
C ARG A 72 17.42 -30.37 16.79
N TRP A 73 18.18 -30.15 15.72
CA TRP A 73 19.44 -29.41 15.78
C TRP A 73 19.21 -27.92 16.06
N CYS A 74 18.21 -27.32 15.39
CA CYS A 74 17.79 -25.93 15.59
C CYS A 74 17.13 -25.76 16.96
N ALA A 75 16.21 -26.65 17.35
CA ALA A 75 15.53 -26.58 18.65
C ALA A 75 16.53 -26.56 19.83
N ALA A 76 17.53 -27.44 19.80
CA ALA A 76 18.57 -27.50 20.84
C ALA A 76 19.43 -26.22 20.95
N ARG A 77 19.44 -25.37 19.92
CA ARG A 77 20.27 -24.16 19.83
C ARG A 77 19.48 -22.86 19.94
N LEU A 78 18.21 -22.88 19.58
CA LEU A 78 17.30 -21.73 19.66
C LEU A 78 16.60 -21.67 21.02
N TYR A 79 16.41 -22.83 21.67
CA TYR A 79 15.79 -22.95 22.98
C TYR A 79 16.65 -23.80 23.92
N PRO A 80 17.82 -23.30 24.37
CA PRO A 80 18.72 -24.07 25.23
C PRO A 80 18.11 -24.40 26.59
N ASP A 81 17.16 -23.58 27.07
CA ASP A 81 16.55 -23.73 28.40
C ASP A 81 15.32 -24.66 28.42
N LEU A 82 14.86 -25.13 27.26
CA LEU A 82 13.68 -25.99 27.14
C LEU A 82 14.08 -27.45 26.85
N PRO A 83 13.31 -28.44 27.34
CA PRO A 83 13.53 -29.83 26.96
C PRO A 83 13.31 -29.99 25.45
N LEU A 84 14.16 -30.79 24.80
CA LEU A 84 14.20 -30.89 23.33
C LEU A 84 12.83 -31.18 22.69
N ARG A 85 12.01 -32.01 23.33
CA ARG A 85 10.65 -32.31 22.84
C ARG A 85 9.77 -31.05 22.77
N GLU A 86 9.81 -30.23 23.81
CA GLU A 86 9.04 -28.98 23.88
C GLU A 86 9.63 -27.93 22.93
N ALA A 87 10.96 -27.83 22.88
CA ALA A 87 11.65 -26.94 21.96
C ALA A 87 11.28 -27.24 20.48
N VAL A 88 11.26 -28.53 20.09
CA VAL A 88 10.80 -28.93 18.76
C VAL A 88 9.34 -28.58 18.56
N ALA A 89 8.47 -28.90 19.53
CA ALA A 89 7.04 -28.61 19.44
C ALA A 89 6.81 -27.11 19.20
N ARG A 90 7.46 -26.22 19.97
CA ARG A 90 7.38 -24.77 19.78
C ARG A 90 7.96 -24.29 18.46
N LEU A 91 9.08 -24.87 18.01
CA LEU A 91 9.72 -24.51 16.75
C LEU A 91 8.87 -24.89 15.52
N THR A 92 8.17 -26.03 15.59
CA THR A 92 7.30 -26.51 14.52
C THR A 92 5.84 -26.09 14.68
N ASP A 93 5.50 -25.41 15.77
CA ASP A 93 4.16 -24.88 15.99
C ASP A 93 3.90 -23.78 14.94
N SER A 94 3.14 -24.13 13.92
CA SER A 94 2.73 -23.23 12.85
C SER A 94 1.56 -22.33 13.26
N THR A 95 1.17 -22.29 14.54
CA THR A 95 0.22 -21.32 15.04
C THR A 95 0.74 -19.93 14.70
N PRO A 96 0.03 -19.16 13.85
CA PRO A 96 0.47 -17.82 13.51
C PRO A 96 0.61 -17.02 14.79
N ILE A 97 1.80 -16.46 15.06
CA ILE A 97 1.97 -15.51 16.15
C ILE A 97 1.05 -14.35 15.81
N GLN A 98 -0.11 -14.29 16.45
CA GLN A 98 -1.00 -13.16 16.25
C GLN A 98 -0.22 -11.92 16.69
N PRO A 99 -0.08 -10.90 15.84
CA PRO A 99 0.47 -9.64 16.29
C PRO A 99 -0.39 -9.19 17.47
N PRO A 100 0.22 -8.64 18.53
CA PRO A 100 -0.56 -8.07 19.61
C PRO A 100 -1.57 -7.09 19.01
N PRO A 101 -2.83 -7.07 19.51
CA PRO A 101 -3.84 -6.16 19.00
C PRO A 101 -3.26 -4.74 19.00
N PRO A 102 -3.51 -3.93 17.94
CA PRO A 102 -2.98 -2.58 17.88
C PRO A 102 -3.37 -1.86 19.16
N LEU A 103 -2.37 -1.29 19.84
CA LEU A 103 -2.60 -0.54 21.06
C LEU A 103 -3.69 0.50 20.78
N PRO A 104 -4.69 0.68 21.68
CA PRO A 104 -5.69 1.72 21.51
C PRO A 104 -4.94 3.05 21.29
N GLY A 105 -5.23 3.70 20.16
CA GLY A 105 -4.56 4.93 19.78
C GLY A 105 -4.64 5.95 20.90
N LEU A 106 -3.53 6.64 21.18
CA LEU A 106 -3.52 7.71 22.16
C LEU A 106 -4.60 8.75 21.76
N PRO A 107 -5.37 9.28 22.71
CA PRO A 107 -6.29 10.36 22.42
C PRO A 107 -5.51 11.52 21.79
N PRO A 108 -6.06 12.18 20.76
CA PRO A 108 -5.36 13.23 20.05
C PRO A 108 -4.97 14.34 21.02
N THR A 109 -3.72 14.80 20.93
CA THR A 109 -3.23 15.89 21.76
C THR A 109 -3.91 17.20 21.35
N ARG A 110 -3.97 18.17 22.29
CA ARG A 110 -4.57 19.49 22.02
C ARG A 110 -3.95 20.19 20.81
N GLU A 111 -2.65 19.99 20.59
CA GLU A 111 -1.92 20.50 19.42
C GLU A 111 -2.36 19.83 18.12
N GLN A 112 -2.64 18.52 18.13
CA GLN A 112 -3.18 17.81 16.97
C GLN A 112 -4.59 18.30 16.62
N LEU A 113 -5.42 18.58 17.63
CA LEU A 113 -6.75 19.16 17.42
C LEU A 113 -6.68 20.57 16.83
N GLN A 114 -5.77 21.41 17.33
CA GLN A 114 -5.55 22.75 16.77
C GLN A 114 -4.99 22.69 15.35
N GLN A 115 -4.11 21.73 15.06
CA GLN A 115 -3.60 21.53 13.71
C GLN A 115 -4.70 21.08 12.75
N ALA A 116 -5.57 20.15 13.17
CA ALA A 116 -6.73 19.73 12.38
C ALA A 116 -7.68 20.90 12.10
N GLN A 117 -7.97 21.73 13.12
CA GLN A 117 -8.80 22.92 12.94
C GLN A 117 -8.18 23.92 11.94
N ARG A 118 -6.88 24.16 12.01
CA ARG A 118 -6.18 25.04 11.05
C ARG A 118 -6.23 24.48 9.63
N LEU A 119 -6.14 23.15 9.48
CA LEU A 119 -6.24 22.48 8.18
C LEU A 119 -7.66 22.58 7.61
N ASP A 120 -8.70 22.39 8.44
CA ASP A 120 -10.10 22.53 8.03
C ASP A 120 -10.42 23.97 7.62
N GLU A 121 -9.93 24.95 8.36
CA GLU A 121 -10.12 26.38 8.04
C GLU A 121 -9.40 26.75 6.73
N ALA A 122 -8.18 26.26 6.52
CA ALA A 122 -7.45 26.44 5.27
C ALA A 122 -8.15 25.74 4.09
N ALA A 123 -8.70 24.54 4.31
CA ALA A 123 -9.45 23.79 3.32
C ALA A 123 -10.74 24.53 2.93
N ALA A 124 -11.49 25.05 3.91
CA ALA A 124 -12.69 25.85 3.67
C ALA A 124 -12.39 27.12 2.88
N ALA A 125 -11.30 27.83 3.21
CA ALA A 125 -10.87 29.01 2.48
C ALA A 125 -10.43 28.69 1.04
N ALA A 126 -9.75 27.56 0.82
CA ALA A 126 -9.38 27.09 -0.50
C ALA A 126 -10.61 26.72 -1.34
N SER A 127 -11.56 25.96 -0.76
CA SER A 127 -12.82 25.61 -1.40
C SER A 127 -13.65 26.84 -1.76
N ALA A 128 -13.72 27.85 -0.88
CA ALA A 128 -14.43 29.11 -1.17
C ALA A 128 -13.81 29.86 -2.36
N ARG A 129 -12.48 29.90 -2.46
CA ARG A 129 -11.78 30.50 -3.61
C ARG A 129 -12.03 29.76 -4.91
N VAL A 130 -12.01 28.42 -4.86
CA VAL A 130 -12.33 27.58 -6.02
C VAL A 130 -13.78 27.80 -6.45
N MET A 131 -14.72 27.81 -5.52
CA MET A 131 -16.14 28.06 -5.83
C MET A 131 -16.37 29.47 -6.38
N ALA A 132 -15.71 30.49 -5.84
CA ALA A 132 -15.77 31.86 -6.36
C ALA A 132 -15.18 31.98 -7.78
N ALA A 133 -14.13 31.22 -8.09
CA ALA A 133 -13.55 31.16 -9.43
C ALA A 133 -14.39 30.33 -10.43
N LEU A 134 -15.25 29.45 -9.91
CA LEU A 134 -16.18 28.64 -10.69
C LEU A 134 -17.58 29.24 -10.78
N GLU A 135 -17.86 30.37 -10.10
CA GLU A 135 -19.11 31.09 -10.32
C GLU A 135 -19.20 31.52 -11.79
N PRO A 136 -20.33 31.24 -12.50
CA PRO A 136 -20.44 31.53 -13.92
C PRO A 136 -20.25 33.02 -14.17
N ILE A 137 -19.34 33.34 -15.09
CA ILE A 137 -19.19 34.67 -15.70
C ILE A 137 -20.59 35.12 -16.14
N ARG A 138 -21.21 36.05 -15.40
CA ARG A 138 -22.42 36.73 -15.85
C ARG A 138 -22.06 37.42 -17.18
N PRO A 139 -22.75 37.12 -18.30
CA PRO A 139 -22.52 37.88 -19.51
C PRO A 139 -22.86 39.36 -19.22
N PRO A 140 -22.00 40.32 -19.60
CA PRO A 140 -22.26 41.72 -19.39
C PRO A 140 -23.56 42.10 -20.10
N ALA A 141 -24.43 42.82 -19.37
CA ALA A 141 -25.69 43.33 -19.89
C ALA A 141 -25.45 44.02 -21.24
N GLU A 142 -26.20 43.58 -22.27
CA GLU A 142 -26.18 44.17 -23.61
C GLU A 142 -26.36 45.69 -23.52
N THR A 143 -25.27 46.44 -23.71
CA THR A 143 -25.33 47.85 -24.05
C THR A 143 -25.97 47.97 -25.42
N LYS A 144 -27.28 48.23 -25.43
CA LYS A 144 -28.09 48.56 -26.60
C LYS A 144 -27.33 49.50 -27.53
N SER A 145 -27.08 49.06 -28.76
CA SER A 145 -26.66 49.94 -29.85
C SER A 145 -27.77 50.95 -30.14
N ARG A 146 -27.40 52.23 -30.07
CA ARG A 146 -28.17 53.43 -30.43
C ARG A 146 -28.95 53.23 -31.74
N ALA A 147 -30.27 53.39 -31.67
CA ALA A 147 -31.18 53.34 -32.81
C ALA A 147 -30.82 54.41 -33.87
N LYS A 148 -30.73 53.99 -35.13
CA LYS A 148 -30.74 54.87 -36.30
C LYS A 148 -32.07 54.62 -37.03
N ASP A 149 -32.86 55.67 -37.15
CA ASP A 149 -34.27 55.72 -37.55
C ASP A 149 -34.61 54.98 -38.86
N PRO A 150 -35.77 54.29 -38.96
CA PRO A 150 -36.25 53.64 -40.18
C PRO A 150 -37.44 54.40 -40.79
N TRP A 151 -37.23 55.51 -41.49
CA TRP A 151 -38.32 56.14 -42.25
C TRP A 151 -38.42 55.60 -43.67
N LYS A 152 -39.32 54.62 -43.84
CA LYS A 152 -40.00 54.38 -45.11
C LYS A 152 -41.06 55.45 -45.32
N GLY A 153 -40.91 56.24 -46.37
CA GLY A 153 -42.01 56.95 -47.03
C GLY A 153 -42.08 56.50 -48.49
N ARG A 154 -42.88 55.47 -48.79
CA ARG A 154 -43.12 54.99 -50.16
C ARG A 154 -44.58 55.24 -50.53
N LEU A 155 -44.84 56.35 -51.22
CA LEU A 155 -46.08 56.72 -51.94
C LEU A 155 -45.64 57.78 -52.96
N ARG A 156 -46.02 57.83 -54.24
CA ARG A 156 -46.85 57.01 -55.12
C ARG A 156 -46.54 57.46 -56.56
N ARG A 157 -47.02 56.68 -57.52
CA ARG A 157 -46.96 56.82 -58.98
C ARG A 157 -47.67 58.08 -59.52
N SER A 158 -47.05 58.68 -60.54
CA SER A 158 -47.57 59.44 -61.72
C SER A 158 -48.73 60.44 -61.61
N MET A 159 -48.46 61.68 -62.00
CA MET A 159 -49.11 62.46 -63.08
C MET A 159 -48.06 63.52 -63.46
N GLY A 160 -47.59 63.72 -64.69
CA GLY A 160 -48.32 63.88 -65.94
C GLY A 160 -47.96 65.27 -66.50
N GLN A 161 -47.72 65.34 -67.81
CA GLN A 161 -47.57 66.55 -68.64
C GLN A 161 -46.23 67.34 -68.63
N TYR A 162 -45.44 67.09 -69.69
CA TYR A 162 -44.86 68.14 -70.58
C TYR A 162 -46.00 69.08 -71.08
N PRO A 163 -45.79 70.32 -71.58
CA PRO A 163 -44.68 70.69 -72.49
C PRO A 163 -44.16 72.16 -72.51
N ARG A 164 -43.00 72.32 -73.15
CA ARG A 164 -42.58 73.32 -74.17
C ARG A 164 -42.89 74.82 -73.96
N VAL A 165 -41.83 75.63 -73.94
CA VAL A 165 -41.57 76.70 -74.93
C VAL A 165 -40.10 76.61 -75.35
#